data_AF-K1ULP8-F1
#
_entry.id   AF-K1ULP8-F1
#
_cell.length_a   1.000
_cell.length_b   1.000
_cell.length_c   1.000
_cell.angle_alpha   90.00
_cell.angle_beta   90.00
_cell.angle_gamma   90.00
#
_symmetry.space_group_name_H-M   'P 1'
#
loop_
_entity.id
_entity.type
_entity.pdbx_description
1 polymer ?
#
loop_
_entity_poly.entity_id
_entity_poly.type
_entity_poly.pdbx_seq_one_letter_code
_entity_poly.pdbx_strand_id
1 'polypeptide(L)'
;MLDRFSRTRLVFGKEAIDRLKGSHVAVFGVGGVGGYTVEALARSGVGAIDIIDDDKVCLTNINRQIIATTKTVGKYKVDVAKERIKEINPDCKVTAFRTFYMPETADQFDFTQYDYVVDAIDT
;
A
#
# COMPACT_ATOMS: atom_id res chain seq x y z
N MET A 1 5.52 23.75 12.90
CA MET A 1 4.29 23.69 12.08
C MET A 1 3.72 22.28 12.18
N LEU A 2 2.42 22.13 12.38
CA LEU A 2 1.76 20.82 12.46
C LEU A 2 1.64 20.22 11.05
N ASP A 3 1.93 18.92 10.92
CA ASP A 3 1.73 18.12 9.70
C ASP A 3 1.01 16.81 10.01
N ARG A 4 0.64 16.04 8.96
CA ARG A 4 -0.08 14.75 9.07
C ARG A 4 0.58 13.73 10.01
N PHE A 5 1.90 13.75 10.13
CA PHE A 5 2.69 12.75 10.86
C PHE A 5 3.26 13.27 12.18
N SER A 6 2.83 14.45 12.62
CA SER A 6 3.33 15.09 13.84
C SER A 6 3.10 14.25 15.08
N ARG A 7 1.99 13.48 15.15
CA ARG A 7 1.73 12.56 16.26
C ARG A 7 2.58 11.29 16.19
N THR A 8 2.81 10.75 15.00
CA THR A 8 3.71 9.61 14.76
C THR A 8 5.15 9.97 15.15
N ARG A 9 5.58 11.21 14.85
CA ARG A 9 6.89 11.74 15.26
C ARG A 9 7.10 11.77 16.77
N LEU A 10 6.06 12.02 17.56
CA LEU A 10 6.17 12.02 19.02
C LEU A 10 6.44 10.62 19.59
N VAL A 11 6.06 9.56 18.86
CA VAL A 11 6.25 8.17 19.26
C VAL A 11 7.61 7.65 18.80
N PHE A 12 7.97 7.89 17.53
CA PHE A 12 9.16 7.28 16.92
C PHE A 12 10.37 8.21 16.78
N GLY A 13 10.22 9.51 17.06
CA GLY A 13 11.27 10.50 16.85
C GLY A 13 11.33 11.03 15.42
N LYS A 14 12.16 12.06 15.21
CA LYS A 14 12.30 12.72 13.91
C LYS A 14 13.05 11.83 12.91
N GLU A 15 14.12 11.18 13.35
CA GLU A 15 14.96 10.34 12.49
C GLU A 15 14.17 9.18 11.87
N ALA A 16 13.30 8.53 12.65
CA ALA A 16 12.46 7.45 12.16
C ALA A 16 11.45 7.93 11.09
N ILE A 17 10.84 9.10 11.29
CA ILE A 17 9.92 9.69 10.30
C ILE A 17 10.66 10.05 9.02
N ASP A 18 11.85 10.62 9.11
CA ASP A 18 12.64 10.96 7.93
C ASP A 18 13.06 9.70 7.16
N ARG A 19 13.41 8.62 7.87
CA ARG A 19 13.66 7.31 7.26
C ARG A 19 12.42 6.75 6.56
N LEU A 20 11.25 6.78 7.20
CA LEU A 20 9.99 6.32 6.59
C LEU A 20 9.66 7.14 5.34
N LYS A 21 9.78 8.47 5.40
CA LYS A 21 9.57 9.35 4.25
C LYS A 21 10.53 9.07 3.08
N GLY A 22 11.73 8.61 3.36
CA GLY A 22 12.70 8.20 2.35
C GLY A 22 12.51 6.77 1.82
N SER A 23 11.68 5.96 2.49
CA SER A 23 11.55 4.54 2.19
C SER A 23 10.58 4.23 1.04
N HIS A 24 10.89 3.15 0.31
CA HIS A 24 10.08 2.56 -0.75
C HIS A 24 9.71 1.12 -0.39
N VAL A 25 8.42 0.85 -0.24
CA VAL A 25 7.91 -0.47 0.15
C VAL A 25 7.04 -1.05 -0.96
N ALA A 26 7.26 -2.32 -1.31
CA ALA A 26 6.37 -3.08 -2.18
C ALA A 26 5.43 -3.96 -1.36
N VAL A 27 4.15 -3.99 -1.71
CA VAL A 27 3.14 -4.88 -1.12
C VAL A 27 2.52 -5.74 -2.20
N PHE A 28 2.79 -7.04 -2.13
CA PHE A 28 2.22 -8.04 -3.04
C PHE A 28 0.96 -8.64 -2.41
N GLY A 29 -0.17 -8.49 -3.10
CA GLY A 29 -1.50 -8.78 -2.59
C GLY A 29 -2.10 -7.61 -1.80
N VAL A 30 -3.27 -7.11 -2.23
CA VAL A 30 -4.02 -6.02 -1.59
C VAL A 30 -5.35 -6.56 -1.02
N GLY A 31 -5.27 -7.77 -0.44
CA GLY A 31 -6.38 -8.49 0.14
C GLY A 31 -6.63 -8.17 1.62
N GLY A 32 -6.99 -9.20 2.39
CA GLY A 32 -7.37 -9.05 3.81
C GLY A 32 -6.22 -8.66 4.74
N VAL A 33 -4.98 -8.96 4.35
CA VAL A 33 -3.78 -8.53 5.08
C VAL A 33 -3.20 -7.28 4.41
N GLY A 34 -2.86 -7.40 3.12
CA GLY A 34 -2.18 -6.33 2.39
C GLY A 34 -2.92 -5.00 2.34
N GLY A 35 -4.26 -5.01 2.29
CA GLY A 35 -5.04 -3.77 2.37
C GLY A 35 -4.79 -2.98 3.66
N TYR A 36 -4.73 -3.66 4.82
CA TYR A 36 -4.42 -3.01 6.09
C TYR A 36 -2.94 -2.65 6.22
N THR A 37 -2.04 -3.46 5.65
CA THR A 37 -0.62 -3.12 5.54
C THR A 37 -0.43 -1.79 4.80
N VAL A 38 -1.01 -1.67 3.60
CA VAL A 38 -0.95 -0.46 2.78
C VAL A 38 -1.50 0.75 3.54
N GLU A 39 -2.62 0.60 4.24
CA GLU A 39 -3.19 1.65 5.09
C GLU A 39 -2.20 2.10 6.17
N ALA A 40 -1.58 1.14 6.87
CA ALA A 40 -0.63 1.42 7.94
C ALA A 40 0.64 2.12 7.42
N LEU A 41 1.16 1.71 6.26
CA LEU A 41 2.31 2.34 5.62
C LEU A 41 2.01 3.81 5.24
N ALA A 42 0.86 4.05 4.61
CA ALA A 42 0.42 5.38 4.23
C ALA A 42 0.24 6.31 5.45
N ARG A 43 -0.38 5.80 6.53
CA ARG A 43 -0.59 6.55 7.79
C ARG A 43 0.69 6.75 8.61
N SER A 44 1.70 5.92 8.39
CA SER A 44 3.01 6.02 9.06
C SER A 44 3.95 7.01 8.36
N GLY A 45 3.63 7.41 7.13
CA GLY A 45 4.42 8.38 6.37
C GLY A 45 5.51 7.77 5.51
N VAL A 46 5.31 6.53 5.05
CA VAL A 46 6.15 5.92 4.01
C VAL A 46 6.11 6.78 2.74
N GLY A 47 7.28 7.00 2.14
CA GLY A 47 7.45 7.91 1.01
C GLY A 47 6.96 7.36 -0.32
N ALA A 48 7.20 6.07 -0.57
CA ALA A 48 6.79 5.40 -1.79
C ALA A 48 6.20 4.02 -1.49
N ILE A 49 5.07 3.70 -2.12
CA ILE A 49 4.40 2.40 -1.97
C ILE A 49 4.06 1.86 -3.37
N ASP A 50 4.59 0.69 -3.68
CA ASP A 50 4.16 -0.09 -4.83
C ASP A 50 3.15 -1.15 -4.36
N ILE A 51 2.02 -1.24 -5.05
CA ILE A 51 0.95 -2.20 -4.75
C ILE A 51 0.70 -3.08 -5.96
N ILE A 52 0.75 -4.40 -5.75
CA ILE A 52 0.68 -5.42 -6.81
C ILE A 52 -0.50 -6.36 -6.50
N ASP A 53 -1.56 -6.29 -7.29
CA ASP A 53 -2.74 -7.18 -7.22
C ASP A 53 -3.58 -6.97 -8.50
N ASP A 54 -4.06 -8.04 -9.13
CA ASP A 54 -4.89 -7.96 -10.34
C ASP A 54 -6.40 -8.10 -10.05
N ASP A 55 -6.78 -8.47 -8.83
CA ASP A 55 -8.18 -8.68 -8.49
C ASP A 55 -8.98 -7.38 -8.47
N LYS A 56 -10.28 -7.56 -8.65
CA LYS A 56 -11.30 -6.56 -8.34
C LYS A 56 -11.89 -6.79 -6.97
N VAL A 57 -12.38 -5.72 -6.36
CA VAL A 57 -13.16 -5.80 -5.13
C VAL A 57 -14.44 -6.60 -5.40
N CYS A 58 -14.62 -7.69 -4.66
CA CYS A 58 -15.83 -8.51 -4.65
C CYS A 58 -16.72 -8.18 -3.45
N LEU A 59 -18.03 -8.42 -3.57
CA LEU A 59 -19.00 -8.24 -2.47
C LEU A 59 -18.57 -9.01 -1.20
N THR A 60 -18.02 -10.22 -1.36
CA THR A 60 -17.59 -11.08 -0.25
C THR A 60 -16.29 -10.61 0.42
N ASN A 61 -15.63 -9.58 -0.12
CA ASN A 61 -14.43 -9.00 0.49
C ASN A 61 -14.77 -7.98 1.60
N ILE A 62 -15.99 -7.45 1.64
CA ILE A 62 -16.42 -6.41 2.58
C ILE A 62 -16.19 -6.83 4.06
N ASN A 63 -16.23 -8.12 4.36
CA ASN A 63 -16.05 -8.60 5.73
C ASN A 63 -14.62 -8.44 6.28
N ARG A 64 -13.61 -8.24 5.41
CA ARG A 64 -12.20 -8.35 5.82
C ARG A 64 -11.20 -7.53 5.03
N GLN A 65 -11.61 -6.76 4.02
CA GLN A 65 -10.68 -5.96 3.22
C GLN A 65 -11.02 -4.48 3.38
N ILE A 66 -10.07 -3.68 3.87
CA ILE A 66 -10.31 -2.27 4.20
C ILE A 66 -10.75 -1.41 3.01
N ILE A 67 -10.36 -1.82 1.79
CA ILE A 67 -10.73 -1.15 0.53
C ILE A 67 -12.10 -1.59 -0.02
N ALA A 68 -12.70 -2.64 0.55
CA ALA A 68 -13.97 -3.18 0.11
C ALA A 68 -15.15 -2.47 0.79
N THR A 69 -15.94 -1.77 -0.02
CA THR A 69 -17.18 -1.11 0.37
C THR A 69 -18.22 -1.36 -0.72
N THR A 70 -19.50 -1.12 -0.44
CA THR A 70 -20.56 -1.21 -1.46
C THR A 70 -20.31 -0.29 -2.66
N LYS A 71 -19.51 0.77 -2.51
CA LYS A 71 -19.16 1.72 -3.59
C LYS A 71 -17.96 1.28 -4.43
N THR A 72 -17.14 0.37 -3.92
CA THR A 72 -15.87 -0.03 -4.56
C THR A 72 -15.95 -1.40 -5.23
N VAL A 73 -17.02 -2.16 -5.00
CA VAL A 73 -17.27 -3.43 -5.70
C VAL A 73 -17.13 -3.25 -7.22
N GLY A 74 -16.39 -4.17 -7.85
CA GLY A 74 -16.13 -4.19 -9.29
C GLY A 74 -14.94 -3.32 -9.75
N LYS A 75 -14.35 -2.50 -8.87
CA LYS A 75 -13.11 -1.75 -9.16
C LYS A 75 -11.88 -2.60 -8.85
N TYR A 76 -10.77 -2.36 -9.54
CA TYR A 76 -9.50 -3.03 -9.22
C TYR A 76 -9.04 -2.65 -7.81
N LYS A 77 -8.58 -3.63 -7.04
CA LYS A 77 -8.15 -3.42 -5.66
C LYS A 77 -7.03 -2.37 -5.58
N VAL A 78 -6.03 -2.48 -6.46
CA VAL A 78 -4.90 -1.53 -6.51
C VAL A 78 -5.32 -0.10 -6.85
N ASP A 79 -6.33 0.10 -7.69
CA ASP A 79 -6.81 1.45 -8.00
C ASP A 79 -7.47 2.09 -6.78
N VAL A 80 -8.36 1.35 -6.11
CA VAL A 80 -9.05 1.80 -4.91
C VAL A 80 -8.06 2.09 -3.78
N ALA A 81 -7.06 1.22 -3.60
CA ALA A 81 -6.00 1.42 -2.63
C ALA A 81 -5.16 2.66 -2.97
N LYS A 82 -4.81 2.88 -4.25
CA LYS A 82 -4.07 4.07 -4.69
C LYS A 82 -4.82 5.36 -4.39
N GLU A 83 -6.11 5.43 -4.74
CA GLU A 83 -6.97 6.57 -4.42
C GLU A 83 -6.97 6.83 -2.91
N ARG A 84 -7.17 5.78 -2.11
CA ARG A 84 -7.19 5.85 -0.65
C ARG A 84 -5.86 6.32 -0.04
N ILE A 85 -4.72 5.84 -0.53
CA ILE A 85 -3.40 6.30 -0.08
C ILE A 85 -3.26 7.79 -0.36
N LYS A 86 -3.70 8.27 -1.53
CA LYS A 86 -3.61 9.69 -1.90
C LYS A 86 -4.53 10.59 -1.07
N GLU A 87 -5.67 10.10 -0.62
CA GLU A 87 -6.52 10.78 0.35
C GLU A 87 -5.83 10.91 1.73
N ILE A 88 -5.03 9.92 2.12
CA ILE A 88 -4.30 9.89 3.41
C ILE A 88 -3.03 10.74 3.35
N ASN A 89 -2.20 10.52 2.34
CA ASN A 89 -0.91 11.17 2.15
C ASN A 89 -0.70 11.52 0.66
N PRO A 90 -1.07 12.74 0.21
CA PRO A 90 -0.95 13.14 -1.19
C PRO A 90 0.50 13.14 -1.69
N ASP A 91 1.47 13.31 -0.79
CA ASP A 91 2.91 13.34 -1.09
C ASP A 91 3.51 11.94 -1.29
N CYS A 92 2.82 10.87 -0.88
CA CYS A 92 3.29 9.50 -1.08
C CYS A 92 3.34 9.18 -2.58
N LYS A 93 4.49 8.75 -3.11
CA LYS A 93 4.55 8.18 -4.46
C LYS A 93 3.85 6.82 -4.44
N VAL A 94 2.93 6.57 -5.37
CA VAL A 94 2.19 5.30 -5.41
C VAL A 94 2.17 4.76 -6.82
N THR A 95 2.68 3.54 -6.99
CA THR A 95 2.63 2.79 -8.24
C THR A 95 1.69 1.61 -8.07
N ALA A 96 0.70 1.49 -8.95
CA ALA A 96 -0.29 0.42 -8.92
C ALA A 96 -0.05 -0.52 -10.10
N PHE A 97 0.24 -1.78 -9.81
CA PHE A 97 0.46 -2.83 -10.80
C PHE A 97 -0.76 -3.76 -10.78
N ARG A 98 -1.54 -3.73 -11.87
CA ARG A 98 -2.64 -4.68 -12.10
C ARG A 98 -2.07 -5.94 -12.73
N THR A 99 -1.43 -6.74 -11.89
CA THR A 99 -0.80 -8.00 -12.27
C THR A 99 -0.61 -8.86 -11.03
N PHE A 100 -0.46 -10.17 -11.23
CA PHE A 100 0.01 -11.08 -10.20
C PHE A 100 1.53 -11.21 -10.29
N TYR A 101 2.17 -11.48 -9.16
CA TYR A 101 3.58 -11.85 -9.14
C TYR A 101 3.71 -13.33 -9.47
N MET A 102 4.18 -13.62 -10.67
CA MET A 102 4.33 -14.95 -11.25
C MET A 102 5.71 -15.05 -11.91
N PRO A 103 6.22 -16.26 -12.21
CA PRO A 103 7.51 -16.41 -12.90
C PRO A 103 7.63 -15.55 -14.17
N GLU A 104 6.53 -15.38 -14.92
CA GLU A 104 6.49 -14.61 -16.17
C GLU A 104 6.48 -13.09 -15.95
N THR A 105 6.10 -12.63 -14.76
CA THR A 105 6.01 -11.20 -14.41
C THR A 105 7.09 -10.76 -13.42
N ALA A 106 7.86 -11.71 -12.87
CA ALA A 106 8.88 -11.45 -11.86
C ALA A 106 9.93 -10.42 -12.31
N ASP A 107 10.35 -10.49 -13.57
CA ASP A 107 11.34 -9.58 -14.15
C ASP A 107 10.87 -8.11 -14.25
N GLN A 108 9.59 -7.83 -13.99
CA GLN A 108 9.08 -6.45 -13.90
C GLN A 108 9.49 -5.76 -12.59
N PHE A 109 9.92 -6.51 -11.59
CA PHE A 109 10.18 -6.01 -10.23
C PHE A 109 11.67 -6.12 -9.89
N ASP A 110 12.39 -5.00 -10.00
CA ASP A 110 13.74 -4.89 -9.43
C ASP A 110 13.63 -4.75 -7.91
N PHE A 111 13.84 -5.86 -7.19
CA PHE A 111 13.75 -5.88 -5.73
C PHE A 111 14.82 -5.05 -5.02
N THR A 112 15.89 -4.64 -5.70
CA THR A 112 16.95 -3.82 -5.09
C THR A 112 16.52 -2.38 -4.84
N GLN A 113 15.43 -1.92 -5.47
CA GLN A 113 14.87 -0.59 -5.27
C GLN A 113 14.03 -0.47 -3.99
N TYR A 114 13.59 -1.59 -3.42
CA TYR A 114 12.69 -1.61 -2.26
C TYR A 114 13.49 -1.72 -0.96
N ASP A 115 13.20 -0.84 -0.01
CA ASP A 115 13.71 -0.95 1.35
C ASP A 115 13.04 -2.10 2.13
N TYR A 116 11.82 -2.46 1.71
CA TYR A 116 11.09 -3.57 2.30
C TYR A 116 10.08 -4.16 1.31
N VAL A 117 9.85 -5.45 1.41
CA VAL A 117 8.82 -6.18 0.67
C VAL A 117 7.87 -6.81 1.68
N VAL A 118 6.57 -6.60 1.48
CA VAL A 118 5.52 -7.29 2.22
C VAL A 118 4.83 -8.26 1.29
N ASP A 119 5.01 -9.55 1.58
CA ASP A 119 4.23 -10.62 0.98
C ASP A 119 2.91 -10.78 1.75
N ALA A 120 1.80 -10.51 1.06
CA ALA A 120 0.44 -10.72 1.53
C ALA A 120 -0.38 -11.48 0.47
N ILE A 121 0.30 -12.29 -0.35
CA ILE A 121 -0.30 -13.21 -1.32
C ILE A 121 -0.90 -14.40 -0.57
N ASP A 122 -2.06 -14.89 -1.01
CA ASP A 122 -2.77 -16.03 -0.41
C ASP A 122 -2.76 -17.31 -1.27
N THR A 123 -2.04 -17.32 -2.39
CA THR A 123 -1.84 -18.47 -3.29
C THR A 123 -0.46 -18.54 -3.90
#